data_AF-A0A813GJE4-F1
#
_entry.id   AF-A0A813GJE4-F1
#
_cell.length_a   1.000
_cell.length_b   1.000
_cell.length_c   1.000
_cell.angle_alpha   90.00
_cell.angle_beta   90.00
_cell.angle_gamma   90.00
#
_symmetry.space_group_name_H-M   'P 1'
#
loop_
_entity.id
_entity.type
_entity.pdbx_description
1 polymer ?
#
loop_
_entity_poly.entity_id
_entity_poly.type
_entity_poly.pdbx_seq_one_letter_code
_entity_poly.pdbx_strand_id
1 'polypeptide(L)'
;SLVANPFEKDGVDVNRRAGAVSAAEHVIHNGRVEQELVQSCGKGLTKQGISLQQHRSAVRDFHDEAEVRAKYYPELLDLAGRLLGTDKVIVASHVLRRVDSP
;
A
#
# COMPACT_ATOMS: atom_id res chain seq x y z
N SER A 1 -0.79 0.47 26.26
CA SER A 1 0.18 1.41 25.64
C SER A 1 1.53 0.72 25.58
N LEU A 2 2.36 0.99 24.58
CA LEU A 2 3.71 0.42 24.49
C LEU A 2 4.62 1.06 25.55
N VAL A 3 5.53 0.26 26.11
CA VAL A 3 6.51 0.64 27.14
C VAL A 3 7.87 1.00 26.54
N ALA A 4 8.18 0.48 25.35
CA ALA A 4 9.36 0.82 24.56
C ALA A 4 9.01 0.91 23.06
N ASN A 5 9.86 1.56 22.26
CA ASN A 5 9.70 1.55 20.80
C ASN A 5 9.98 0.15 20.24
N PRO A 6 9.00 -0.57 19.65
CA PRO A 6 9.20 -1.93 19.16
C PRO A 6 10.11 -2.01 17.93
N PHE A 7 10.43 -0.88 17.28
CA PHE A 7 11.29 -0.83 16.10
C PHE A 7 12.76 -0.56 16.43
N GLU A 8 13.11 -0.43 17.72
CA GLU A 8 14.47 -0.17 18.17
C GLU A 8 14.96 -1.25 19.14
N LYS A 9 16.20 -1.72 18.94
CA LYS A 9 16.91 -2.65 19.83
C LYS A 9 16.03 -3.85 20.23
N ASP A 10 15.84 -4.06 21.54
CA ASP A 10 15.06 -5.12 22.16
C ASP A 10 13.64 -4.69 22.53
N GLY A 11 13.13 -3.61 21.92
CA GLY A 11 11.85 -3.01 22.27
C GLY A 11 10.66 -3.97 22.16
N VAL A 12 10.69 -4.93 21.23
CA VAL A 12 9.67 -5.99 21.15
C VAL A 12 9.65 -6.85 22.41
N ASP A 13 10.82 -7.29 22.88
CA ASP A 13 10.94 -8.15 24.05
C ASP A 13 10.58 -7.42 25.35
N VAL A 14 10.95 -6.13 25.46
CA VAL A 14 10.54 -5.26 26.57
C VAL A 14 9.02 -5.16 26.63
N ASN A 15 8.37 -4.87 25.50
CA ASN A 15 6.91 -4.79 25.43
C ASN A 15 6.24 -6.14 25.71
N ARG A 16 6.84 -7.25 25.28
CA ARG A 16 6.32 -8.60 25.54
C ARG A 16 6.37 -8.94 27.03
N ARG A 17 7.50 -8.69 27.69
CA ARG A 17 7.65 -8.89 29.15
C ARG A 17 6.69 -8.01 29.95
N ALA A 18 6.42 -6.80 29.47
CA ALA A 18 5.46 -5.88 30.08
C ALA A 18 3.98 -6.22 29.80
N GLY A 19 3.69 -7.27 29.02
CA GLY A 19 2.32 -7.62 28.62
C GLY A 19 1.67 -6.60 27.67
N ALA A 20 2.45 -5.67 27.12
CA ALA A 20 1.97 -4.64 26.19
C ALA A 20 1.79 -5.18 24.76
N VAL A 21 2.48 -6.26 24.41
CA VAL A 21 2.30 -7.00 23.15
C VAL A 21 2.30 -8.50 23.42
N SER A 22 1.51 -9.24 22.64
CA SER A 22 1.54 -10.71 22.60
C SER A 22 1.99 -11.16 21.21
N ALA A 23 2.56 -12.36 21.15
CA ALA A 23 2.88 -12.97 19.86
C ALA A 23 1.71 -13.78 19.34
N ALA A 24 1.54 -13.74 18.02
CA ALA A 24 0.64 -14.60 17.28
C ALA A 24 1.39 -15.16 16.09
N GLU A 25 1.35 -16.48 15.92
CA GLU A 25 1.89 -17.13 14.74
C GLU A 25 0.98 -16.86 13.54
N HIS A 26 1.57 -16.40 12.44
CA HIS A 26 0.85 -16.11 11.19
C HIS A 26 1.63 -16.65 10.00
N VAL A 27 0.92 -17.27 9.07
CA VAL A 27 1.50 -17.70 7.80
C VAL A 27 1.55 -16.51 6.85
N ILE A 28 2.73 -16.25 6.28
CA ILE A 28 2.92 -15.19 5.28
C ILE A 28 2.83 -15.82 3.89
N HIS A 29 1.91 -15.32 3.07
CA HIS A 29 1.71 -15.76 1.69
C HIS A 29 2.35 -14.79 0.69
N ASN A 30 2.92 -15.31 -0.40
CA ASN A 30 3.41 -14.49 -1.49
C ASN A 30 2.24 -14.02 -2.37
N GLY A 31 1.70 -12.85 -2.11
CA GLY A 31 0.57 -12.29 -2.87
C GLY A 31 0.80 -12.11 -4.38
N ARG A 32 2.04 -12.18 -4.88
CA ARG A 32 2.35 -12.04 -6.32
C ARG A 32 1.98 -13.27 -7.16
N VAL A 33 1.70 -14.40 -6.54
CA VAL A 33 1.25 -15.62 -7.24
C VAL A 33 -0.23 -15.92 -6.99
N GLU A 34 -0.91 -15.08 -6.19
CA GLU A 34 -2.30 -15.29 -5.82
C GLU A 34 -3.24 -14.79 -6.92
N GLN A 35 -3.98 -15.71 -7.54
CA GLN A 35 -4.87 -15.43 -8.67
C GLN A 35 -5.98 -14.44 -8.31
N GLU A 36 -6.43 -14.43 -7.06
CA GLU A 36 -7.45 -13.48 -6.61
C GLU A 36 -6.92 -12.05 -6.42
N LEU A 37 -5.59 -11.87 -6.30
CA LEU A 37 -4.97 -10.56 -6.14
C LEU A 37 -4.43 -10.02 -7.46
N VAL A 38 -3.89 -10.88 -8.31
CA VAL A 38 -3.13 -10.50 -9.51
C VAL A 38 -4.04 -10.40 -10.73
N GLN A 39 -4.08 -9.22 -11.37
CA GLN A 39 -4.90 -8.97 -12.58
C GLN A 39 -6.37 -9.38 -12.41
N SER A 40 -6.89 -9.31 -11.19
CA SER A 40 -8.15 -9.97 -10.82
C SER A 40 -9.41 -9.21 -11.25
N CYS A 41 -9.32 -8.25 -12.17
CA CYS A 41 -10.41 -7.34 -12.58
C CYS A 41 -11.27 -6.84 -11.39
N GLY A 42 -10.62 -6.26 -10.37
CA GLY A 42 -11.31 -5.71 -9.20
C GLY A 42 -11.68 -6.71 -8.09
N LYS A 43 -11.70 -8.02 -8.33
CA LYS A 43 -12.08 -9.03 -7.30
C LYS A 43 -11.24 -8.93 -6.02
N GLY A 44 -9.91 -8.81 -6.15
CA GLY A 44 -9.00 -8.64 -5.01
C GLY A 44 -9.33 -7.40 -4.18
N LEU A 45 -9.66 -6.28 -4.83
CA LEU A 45 -10.07 -5.07 -4.12
C LEU A 45 -11.38 -5.28 -3.36
N THR A 46 -12.38 -5.94 -3.95
CA THR A 46 -13.67 -6.17 -3.30
C THR A 46 -13.59 -7.13 -2.11
N LYS A 47 -12.81 -8.21 -2.21
CA LYS A 47 -12.78 -9.27 -1.19
C LYS A 47 -11.64 -9.09 -0.17
N GLN A 48 -10.48 -8.56 -0.58
CA GLN A 48 -9.29 -8.42 0.25
C GLN A 48 -8.89 -6.96 0.51
N GLY A 49 -9.52 -5.98 -0.16
CA GLY A 49 -9.16 -4.58 -0.05
C GLY A 49 -7.88 -4.19 -0.80
N ILE A 50 -7.25 -5.15 -1.50
CA ILE A 50 -5.99 -4.94 -2.24
C ILE A 50 -5.98 -5.73 -3.55
N SER A 51 -5.29 -5.23 -4.57
CA SER A 51 -5.06 -5.97 -5.81
C SER A 51 -3.72 -5.54 -6.43
N LEU A 52 -3.06 -6.49 -7.11
CA LEU A 52 -1.85 -6.25 -7.88
C LEU A 52 -2.20 -6.15 -9.37
N GLN A 53 -2.01 -4.96 -9.93
CA GLN A 53 -2.32 -4.64 -11.33
C GLN A 53 -1.05 -4.25 -12.08
N GLN A 54 -0.99 -4.61 -13.36
CA GLN A 54 0.06 -4.17 -14.27
C GLN A 54 -0.50 -2.96 -14.99
N HIS A 55 0.12 -1.82 -14.75
CA HIS A 55 -0.29 -0.58 -15.34
C HIS A 55 0.97 0.16 -15.78
N ARG A 56 1.04 0.50 -17.07
CA ARG A 56 2.15 1.27 -17.62
C ARG A 56 1.81 2.75 -17.49
N SER A 57 2.43 3.40 -16.52
CA SER A 57 2.27 4.83 -16.29
C SER A 57 3.07 5.67 -17.29
N ALA A 58 2.58 6.86 -17.63
CA ALA A 58 3.31 7.87 -18.40
C ALA A 58 4.16 8.81 -17.52
N VAL A 59 4.11 8.64 -16.20
CA VAL A 59 5.00 9.29 -15.23
C VAL A 59 6.42 8.81 -15.46
N ARG A 60 7.36 9.76 -15.50
CA ARG A 60 8.78 9.48 -15.67
C ARG A 60 9.53 9.58 -14.35
N ASP A 61 9.17 10.57 -13.52
CA ASP A 61 9.74 10.78 -12.21
C ASP A 61 8.64 10.78 -11.12
N PHE A 62 8.65 9.75 -10.27
CA PHE A 62 7.72 9.65 -9.14
C PHE A 62 8.11 10.54 -7.95
N HIS A 63 9.26 11.22 -8.02
CA HIS A 63 9.66 12.24 -7.04
C HIS A 63 9.20 13.65 -7.44
N ASP A 64 8.82 13.88 -8.71
CA ASP A 64 8.20 15.12 -9.16
C ASP A 64 6.70 15.13 -8.84
N GLU A 65 6.35 15.89 -7.79
CA GLU A 65 4.97 16.07 -7.36
C GLU A 65 4.06 16.62 -8.46
N ALA A 66 4.57 17.53 -9.30
CA ALA A 66 3.77 18.13 -10.36
C ALA A 66 3.46 17.08 -11.44
N GLU A 67 4.45 16.27 -11.83
CA GLU A 67 4.24 15.19 -12.80
C GLU A 67 3.27 14.13 -12.26
N VAL A 68 3.44 13.73 -10.99
CA VAL A 68 2.54 12.75 -10.33
C VAL A 68 1.10 13.25 -10.33
N ARG A 69 0.86 14.51 -9.94
CA ARG A 69 -0.50 15.09 -9.94
C ARG A 69 -1.07 15.19 -11.35
N ALA A 70 -0.26 15.60 -12.33
CA ALA A 70 -0.71 15.82 -13.70
C ALA A 70 -1.00 14.51 -14.46
N LYS A 71 -0.26 13.43 -14.18
CA LYS A 71 -0.33 12.17 -14.94
C LYS A 71 -0.81 10.99 -14.12
N TYR A 72 -0.19 10.75 -12.97
CA TYR A 72 -0.47 9.55 -12.19
C TYR A 72 -1.89 9.52 -11.62
N TYR A 73 -2.38 10.68 -11.16
CA TYR A 73 -3.71 10.77 -10.57
C TYR A 73 -4.80 10.41 -11.58
N PRO A 74 -4.90 11.06 -12.76
CA PRO A 74 -5.93 10.67 -13.74
C PRO A 74 -5.77 9.22 -14.20
N GLU A 75 -4.54 8.70 -14.35
CA GLU A 75 -4.28 7.29 -14.67
C GLU A 75 -4.86 6.33 -13.62
N LEU A 76 -4.65 6.61 -12.32
CA LEU A 76 -5.20 5.80 -11.24
C LEU A 76 -6.71 5.92 -11.12
N LEU A 77 -7.27 7.12 -11.32
CA LEU A 77 -8.72 7.33 -11.31
C LEU A 77 -9.39 6.50 -12.40
N ASP A 78 -8.86 6.52 -13.62
CA ASP A 78 -9.35 5.69 -14.73
C ASP A 78 -9.18 4.18 -14.45
N LEU A 79 -8.00 3.77 -13.98
CA LEU A 79 -7.74 2.36 -13.67
C LEU A 79 -8.69 1.82 -12.60
N ALA A 80 -8.83 2.54 -11.48
CA ALA A 80 -9.72 2.15 -10.40
C ALA A 80 -11.19 2.14 -10.85
N GLY A 81 -11.61 3.15 -11.62
CA GLY A 81 -12.96 3.23 -12.18
C GLY A 81 -13.28 2.02 -13.07
N ARG A 82 -12.36 1.64 -13.96
CA ARG A 82 -12.53 0.45 -14.82
C ARG A 82 -12.54 -0.86 -14.05
N LEU A 83 -11.72 -1.00 -13.01
CA LEU A 83 -11.63 -2.23 -12.23
C LEU A 83 -12.85 -2.44 -11.32
N LEU A 84 -13.41 -1.37 -10.78
CA LEU A 84 -14.49 -1.45 -9.79
C LEU A 84 -15.88 -1.14 -10.37
N GLY A 85 -15.96 -0.55 -11.58
CA GLY A 85 -17.23 -0.16 -12.19
C GLY A 85 -17.95 0.95 -11.40
N THR A 86 -17.21 1.84 -10.76
CA THR A 86 -17.75 2.86 -9.84
C THR A 86 -18.07 4.17 -10.56
N ASP A 87 -19.10 4.88 -10.07
CA ASP A 87 -19.50 6.19 -10.60
C ASP A 87 -18.51 7.32 -10.28
N LYS A 88 -17.71 7.16 -9.21
CA LYS A 88 -16.77 8.19 -8.77
C LYS A 88 -15.55 7.58 -8.10
N VAL A 89 -14.37 8.07 -8.49
CA VAL A 89 -13.10 7.80 -7.84
C VAL A 89 -12.47 9.14 -7.46
N ILE A 90 -11.82 9.21 -6.30
CA ILE A 90 -11.09 10.39 -5.82
C ILE A 90 -9.74 9.97 -5.27
N VAL A 91 -8.71 10.80 -5.48
CA VAL A 91 -7.43 10.64 -4.78
C VAL A 91 -7.53 11.35 -3.44
N ALA A 92 -7.56 10.59 -2.35
CA ALA A 92 -7.70 11.14 -1.00
C ALA A 92 -6.38 11.70 -0.44
N SER A 93 -5.27 10.99 -0.69
CA SER A 93 -3.93 11.41 -0.29
C SER A 93 -2.88 10.68 -1.13
N HIS A 94 -1.66 11.20 -1.11
CA HIS A 94 -0.47 10.51 -1.59
C HIS A 94 0.72 10.88 -0.72
N VAL A 95 1.72 10.01 -0.67
CA VAL A 95 2.98 10.26 0.03
C VAL A 95 4.09 10.23 -1.00
N LEU A 96 4.86 11.31 -1.09
CA LEU A 96 6.08 11.35 -1.89
C LEU A 96 7.27 11.07 -0.99
N ARG A 97 8.06 10.07 -1.37
CA ARG A 97 9.34 9.82 -0.72
C ARG A 97 10.33 10.85 -1.25
N ARG A 98 10.73 11.78 -0.41
CA ARG A 98 11.90 12.63 -0.69
C ARG A 98 13.13 11.90 -0.16
N VAL A 99 14.18 11.83 -0.96
CA VAL A 99 15.50 11.47 -0.46
C VAL A 99 16.05 12.75 0.14
N ASP A 100 16.27 12.79 1.44
CA ASP A 100 17.00 13.90 2.04
C ASP A 100 18.37 13.96 1.35
N SER A 101 18.73 15.13 0.83
CA SER A 101 20.11 15.34 0.37
C SER A 101 21.05 15.17 1.57
N PRO A 102 22.20 14.50 1.39
CA PRO A 102 23.11 14.18 2.49
C PRO A 102 23.63 15.42 3.23
#